data_AF-A0A671XF10-F1
#
_entry.id   AF-A0A671XF10-F1
#
_cell.length_a   1.000
_cell.length_b   1.000
_cell.length_c   1.000
_cell.angle_alpha   90.00
_cell.angle_beta   90.00
_cell.angle_gamma   90.00
#
_symmetry.space_group_name_H-M   'P 1'
#
loop_
_entity.id
_entity.type
_entity.pdbx_description
1 polymer ?
#
loop_
_entity_poly.entity_id
_entity_poly.type
_entity_poly.pdbx_seq_one_letter_code
_entity_poly.pdbx_strand_id
1 'polypeptide(L)'
;MQEDVSTVMSWFSSPVYSRYWQHYQQAMAWHQRHRRAYRKALEAAYGPGFCQEQHPSTHRRYADWHAGDNKHEDEEDGDGGEEESSSDSDIECDVSNMEISEELRQYFAQTEKHREELKKQQQIEAEQHDSYVPADQDLHGVSWRSSLGPPCERPGERRGAEMKKLYGKDAPKIIAMETAMQLTFDRNCDLKKPKGLGEPVGTLGVCLDY
;
A
#
# COMPACT_ATOMS: atom_id res chain seq x y z
N MET A 1 -21.92 -9.41 -40.32
CA MET A 1 -20.59 -9.37 -39.70
C MET A 1 -20.68 -10.06 -38.35
N GLN A 2 -20.31 -11.34 -38.27
CA GLN A 2 -20.45 -12.15 -37.04
C GLN A 2 -19.27 -13.12 -36.81
N GLU A 3 -18.31 -13.20 -37.74
CA GLU A 3 -17.42 -14.35 -37.89
C GLU A 3 -16.09 -14.19 -37.16
N ASP A 4 -15.63 -12.96 -36.94
CA ASP A 4 -14.34 -12.66 -36.31
C ASP A 4 -14.27 -13.11 -34.84
N VAL A 5 -15.37 -12.99 -34.09
CA VAL A 5 -15.42 -13.38 -32.67
C VAL A 5 -15.19 -14.88 -32.49
N SER A 6 -15.71 -15.71 -33.40
CA SER A 6 -15.47 -17.15 -33.42
C SER A 6 -13.99 -17.47 -33.66
N THR A 7 -13.38 -16.79 -34.64
CA THR A 7 -11.96 -16.94 -34.97
C THR A 7 -11.04 -16.52 -33.81
N VAL A 8 -11.37 -15.42 -33.12
CA VAL A 8 -10.65 -14.94 -31.92
C VAL A 8 -10.85 -15.86 -30.71
N MET A 9 -11.98 -16.56 -30.60
CA MET A 9 -12.21 -17.61 -29.58
C MET A 9 -11.51 -18.94 -29.89
N SER A 10 -11.23 -19.21 -31.17
CA SER A 10 -10.67 -20.48 -31.65
C SER A 10 -9.20 -20.67 -31.26
N TRP A 11 -8.34 -19.66 -31.44
CA TRP A 11 -6.89 -19.83 -31.33
C TRP A 11 -6.44 -20.31 -29.94
N PHE A 12 -6.95 -19.73 -28.86
CA PHE A 12 -6.60 -20.14 -27.49
C PHE A 12 -7.26 -21.46 -27.07
N SER A 13 -8.34 -21.86 -27.76
CA SER A 13 -9.04 -23.13 -27.58
C SER A 13 -8.34 -24.29 -28.30
N SER A 14 -7.27 -24.02 -29.06
CA SER A 14 -6.46 -25.03 -29.76
C SER A 14 -5.88 -26.07 -28.79
N PRO A 15 -5.87 -27.38 -29.14
CA PRO A 15 -5.32 -28.46 -28.30
C PRO A 15 -3.87 -28.23 -27.86
N VAL A 16 -3.09 -27.43 -28.60
CA VAL A 16 -1.71 -27.06 -28.26
C VAL A 16 -1.63 -26.34 -26.90
N TYR A 17 -2.66 -25.57 -26.53
CA TYR A 17 -2.73 -24.86 -25.25
C TYR A 17 -3.37 -25.67 -24.11
N SER A 18 -3.80 -26.91 -24.35
CA SER A 18 -4.45 -27.76 -23.33
C SER A 18 -3.64 -27.88 -22.03
N ARG A 19 -2.32 -28.10 -22.13
CA ARG A 19 -1.41 -28.19 -20.96
C ARG A 19 -1.28 -26.85 -20.23
N TYR A 20 -1.28 -25.73 -20.95
CA TYR A 20 -1.29 -24.39 -20.34
C TYR A 20 -2.59 -24.17 -19.55
N TRP A 21 -3.75 -24.48 -20.14
CA TRP A 21 -5.03 -24.33 -19.46
C TRP A 21 -5.21 -25.26 -18.27
N GLN A 22 -4.66 -26.49 -18.30
CA GLN A 22 -4.60 -27.37 -17.13
C GLN A 22 -3.83 -26.73 -15.97
N HIS A 23 -2.66 -26.14 -16.22
CA HIS A 23 -1.89 -25.45 -15.18
C HIS A 23 -2.56 -24.15 -14.70
N TYR A 24 -3.20 -23.40 -15.59
CA TYR A 24 -4.02 -22.24 -15.22
C TYR A 24 -5.20 -22.65 -14.31
N GLN A 25 -5.92 -23.72 -14.64
CA GLN A 25 -6.99 -24.26 -13.81
C GLN A 25 -6.48 -24.73 -12.43
N GLN A 26 -5.31 -25.38 -12.38
CA GLN A 26 -4.65 -25.77 -11.12
C GLN A 26 -4.28 -24.54 -10.26
N ALA A 27 -3.68 -23.51 -10.86
CA ALA A 27 -3.32 -22.26 -10.19
C ALA A 27 -4.55 -21.48 -9.70
N MET A 28 -5.62 -21.40 -10.52
CA MET A 28 -6.88 -20.78 -10.14
C MET A 28 -7.62 -21.56 -9.05
N ALA A 29 -7.59 -22.90 -9.08
CA ALA A 29 -8.13 -23.73 -8.00
C ALA A 29 -7.34 -23.56 -6.70
N TRP A 30 -6.02 -23.43 -6.75
CA TRP A 30 -5.19 -23.07 -5.60
C TRP A 30 -5.55 -21.67 -5.08
N HIS A 31 -5.59 -20.65 -5.94
CA HIS A 31 -5.91 -19.28 -5.55
C HIS A 31 -7.32 -19.18 -4.93
N GLN A 32 -8.33 -19.85 -5.49
CA GLN A 32 -9.67 -19.89 -4.90
C GLN A 32 -9.69 -20.56 -3.52
N ARG A 33 -8.96 -21.68 -3.34
CA ARG A 33 -8.83 -22.35 -2.03
C ARG A 33 -8.10 -21.45 -1.02
N HIS A 34 -7.00 -20.84 -1.43
CA HIS A 34 -6.20 -19.92 -0.61
C HIS A 34 -7.02 -18.68 -0.22
N ARG A 35 -7.71 -18.02 -1.15
CA ARG A 35 -8.59 -16.87 -0.88
C ARG A 35 -9.75 -17.22 0.07
N ARG A 36 -10.30 -18.43 -0.01
CA ARG A 36 -11.30 -18.94 0.97
C ARG A 36 -10.69 -19.20 2.34
N ALA A 37 -9.48 -19.76 2.41
CA ALA A 37 -8.77 -20.00 3.67
C ALA A 37 -8.33 -18.70 4.35
N TYR A 38 -7.78 -17.75 3.58
CA TYR A 38 -7.40 -16.41 4.03
C TYR A 38 -8.59 -15.64 4.59
N ARG A 39 -9.73 -15.64 3.89
CA ARG A 39 -10.97 -15.05 4.41
C ARG A 39 -11.37 -15.66 5.76
N LYS A 40 -11.39 -17.00 5.86
CA LYS A 40 -11.70 -17.68 7.13
C LYS A 40 -10.69 -17.38 8.25
N ALA A 41 -9.43 -17.15 7.91
CA ALA A 41 -8.42 -16.75 8.88
C ALA A 41 -8.65 -15.31 9.39
N LEU A 42 -9.03 -14.38 8.51
CA LEU A 42 -9.44 -13.02 8.91
C LEU A 42 -10.73 -13.03 9.74
N GLU A 43 -11.76 -13.78 9.32
CA GLU A 43 -13.02 -13.98 10.05
C GLU A 43 -12.78 -14.58 11.46
N ALA A 44 -11.74 -15.41 11.63
CA ALA A 44 -11.37 -16.00 12.92
C ALA A 44 -10.47 -15.10 13.78
N ALA A 45 -9.62 -14.26 13.16
CA ALA A 45 -8.70 -13.36 13.88
C ALA A 45 -9.35 -12.05 14.31
N TYR A 46 -10.24 -11.49 13.48
CA TYR A 46 -10.88 -10.18 13.68
C TYR A 46 -12.42 -10.26 13.82
N GLY A 47 -12.98 -11.45 13.77
CA GLY A 47 -14.42 -11.70 13.94
C GLY A 47 -15.26 -11.50 12.67
N PRO A 48 -16.58 -11.79 12.74
CA PRO A 48 -17.44 -11.93 11.55
C PRO A 48 -17.69 -10.66 10.72
N GLY A 49 -17.27 -9.47 11.17
CA GLY A 49 -17.50 -8.20 10.45
C GLY A 49 -16.45 -7.85 9.39
N PHE A 50 -15.18 -8.19 9.62
CA PHE A 50 -14.04 -7.63 8.87
C PHE A 50 -14.02 -7.93 7.36
N CYS A 51 -14.73 -8.98 6.92
CA CYS A 51 -14.80 -9.34 5.50
C CYS A 51 -16.03 -8.77 4.76
N GLN A 52 -16.92 -8.04 5.45
CA GLN A 52 -18.15 -7.49 4.86
C GLN A 52 -18.08 -5.97 4.58
N GLU A 53 -17.15 -5.24 5.19
CA GLU A 53 -16.97 -3.79 4.94
C GLU A 53 -16.09 -3.47 3.71
N GLN A 54 -15.44 -4.47 3.11
CA GLN A 54 -14.63 -4.29 1.90
C GLN A 54 -15.52 -4.11 0.65
N HIS A 55 -15.96 -2.86 0.47
CA HIS A 55 -16.97 -2.36 -0.49
C HIS A 55 -18.42 -2.76 -0.13
N PRO A 56 -19.33 -1.77 0.07
CA PRO A 56 -19.53 -0.68 -0.87
C PRO A 56 -19.46 0.74 -0.26
N SER A 57 -18.33 1.44 -0.42
CA SER A 57 -18.22 2.87 -0.08
C SER A 57 -17.29 3.65 -1.01
N THR A 58 -16.14 3.06 -1.37
CA THR A 58 -15.04 3.70 -2.10
C THR A 58 -15.40 4.25 -3.48
N HIS A 59 -16.38 3.65 -4.17
CA HIS A 59 -16.87 4.16 -5.46
C HIS A 59 -17.93 5.27 -5.30
N ARG A 60 -18.62 5.35 -4.16
CA ARG A 60 -19.65 6.38 -3.92
C ARG A 60 -19.06 7.74 -3.52
N ARG A 61 -17.89 7.74 -2.87
CA ARG A 61 -17.24 8.96 -2.34
C ARG A 61 -16.50 9.80 -3.40
N TYR A 62 -16.36 9.31 -4.64
CA TYR A 62 -15.66 10.03 -5.73
C TYR A 62 -16.59 10.51 -6.86
N ALA A 63 -17.86 10.11 -6.85
CA ALA A 63 -18.86 10.61 -7.81
C ALA A 63 -19.26 12.07 -7.54
N ASP A 64 -19.12 12.53 -6.29
CA ASP A 64 -19.46 13.86 -5.81
C ASP A 64 -18.52 14.94 -6.40
N TRP A 65 -17.22 14.63 -6.50
CA TRP A 65 -16.14 15.57 -6.84
C TRP A 65 -16.04 15.96 -8.32
N HIS A 66 -16.92 15.43 -9.18
CA HIS A 66 -16.97 15.74 -10.61
C HIS A 66 -18.32 16.31 -11.07
N ALA A 67 -19.23 16.63 -10.16
CA ALA A 67 -20.54 17.22 -10.48
C ALA A 67 -20.50 18.74 -10.75
N GLY A 68 -19.41 19.43 -10.38
CA GLY A 68 -19.31 20.89 -10.39
C GLY A 68 -18.56 21.54 -11.54
N ASP A 69 -18.00 20.76 -12.48
CA ASP A 69 -17.16 21.29 -13.56
C ASP A 69 -17.31 20.50 -14.87
N ASN A 70 -18.31 20.87 -15.68
CA ASN A 70 -18.28 20.71 -17.13
C ASN A 70 -19.32 21.60 -17.85
N LYS A 71 -18.81 22.68 -18.47
CA LYS A 71 -19.31 23.31 -19.71
C LYS A 71 -20.76 23.83 -19.75
N HIS A 72 -20.90 25.12 -19.40
CA HIS A 72 -21.95 26.00 -19.93
C HIS A 72 -21.46 26.62 -21.25
N GLU A 73 -22.06 26.24 -22.37
CA GLU A 73 -21.98 26.93 -23.68
C GLU A 73 -23.37 26.82 -24.35
N ASP A 74 -23.98 27.98 -24.62
CA ASP A 74 -24.82 28.35 -25.78
C ASP A 74 -26.01 27.42 -26.18
N GLU A 75 -27.30 27.80 -26.31
CA GLU A 75 -28.11 29.05 -26.15
C GLU A 75 -29.50 28.62 -25.56
N GLU A 76 -30.60 29.37 -25.34
CA GLU A 76 -31.07 30.74 -25.66
C GLU A 76 -32.23 31.12 -24.68
N ASP A 77 -32.57 32.42 -24.55
CA ASP A 77 -33.85 33.03 -24.06
C ASP A 77 -34.28 32.98 -22.56
N GLY A 78 -34.77 34.11 -22.04
CA GLY A 78 -35.73 34.17 -20.92
C GLY A 78 -35.38 34.82 -19.55
N ASP A 79 -35.29 36.16 -19.47
CA ASP A 79 -35.60 37.03 -18.30
C ASP A 79 -34.73 36.91 -17.00
N GLY A 80 -34.31 37.97 -16.29
CA GLY A 80 -34.43 39.41 -16.56
C GLY A 80 -34.37 40.31 -15.30
N GLY A 81 -33.19 40.55 -14.69
CA GLY A 81 -32.98 41.63 -13.71
C GLY A 81 -32.04 41.31 -12.53
N GLU A 82 -30.98 42.11 -12.36
CA GLU A 82 -30.01 42.01 -11.26
C GLU A 82 -30.43 42.81 -9.99
N GLU A 83 -30.28 42.25 -8.78
CA GLU A 83 -30.19 43.00 -7.51
C GLU A 83 -29.37 42.24 -6.43
N GLU A 84 -28.03 42.21 -6.54
CA GLU A 84 -27.17 41.76 -5.43
C GLU A 84 -26.97 42.83 -4.34
N SER A 85 -27.96 42.95 -3.45
CA SER A 85 -27.91 43.86 -2.30
C SER A 85 -26.95 43.37 -1.20
N SER A 86 -25.65 43.58 -1.41
CA SER A 86 -24.61 43.42 -0.39
C SER A 86 -24.73 44.55 0.64
N SER A 87 -25.63 44.38 1.62
CA SER A 87 -25.91 45.35 2.68
C SER A 87 -24.80 45.39 3.74
N ASP A 88 -23.63 45.91 3.32
CA ASP A 88 -22.51 46.23 4.19
C ASP A 88 -22.91 47.36 5.14
N SER A 89 -23.36 46.96 6.33
CA SER A 89 -23.89 47.85 7.35
C SER A 89 -22.88 47.95 8.49
N ASP A 90 -21.99 48.94 8.37
CA ASP A 90 -21.10 49.39 9.44
C ASP A 90 -21.94 49.88 10.64
N ILE A 91 -22.29 48.95 11.52
CA ILE A 91 -22.96 49.24 12.79
C ILE A 91 -21.88 49.75 13.75
N GLU A 92 -21.75 51.07 13.87
CA GLU A 92 -20.92 51.72 14.88
C GLU A 92 -21.44 51.38 16.30
N CYS A 93 -20.99 50.24 16.82
CA CYS A 93 -21.23 49.84 18.20
C CYS A 93 -20.49 50.79 19.14
N ASP A 94 -21.22 51.70 19.79
CA ASP A 94 -20.67 52.59 20.82
C ASP A 94 -20.25 51.79 22.08
N VAL A 95 -19.00 51.34 22.09
CA VAL A 95 -18.38 50.60 23.19
C VAL A 95 -18.19 51.49 24.44
N SER A 96 -18.28 52.82 24.32
CA SER A 96 -17.96 53.73 25.43
C SER A 96 -18.93 53.62 26.62
N ASN A 97 -20.14 53.12 26.37
CA ASN A 97 -21.19 52.96 27.37
C ASN A 97 -21.44 51.50 27.79
N MET A 98 -20.56 50.56 27.40
CA MET A 98 -20.64 49.13 27.79
C MET A 98 -19.83 48.83 29.07
N GLU A 99 -20.40 49.13 30.24
CA GLU A 99 -19.84 48.68 31.52
C GLU A 99 -19.95 47.15 31.66
N ILE A 100 -18.86 46.43 31.36
CA ILE A 100 -18.75 44.99 31.58
C ILE A 100 -18.84 44.71 33.09
N SER A 101 -19.84 43.91 33.51
CA SER A 101 -20.02 43.55 34.91
C SER A 101 -18.80 42.85 35.50
N GLU A 102 -18.53 43.07 36.79
CA GLU A 102 -17.36 42.51 37.46
C GLU A 102 -17.35 40.96 37.42
N GLU A 103 -18.53 40.35 37.49
CA GLU A 103 -18.72 38.90 37.31
C GLU A 103 -18.30 38.43 35.91
N LEU A 104 -18.72 39.12 34.84
CA LEU A 104 -18.36 38.76 33.47
C LEU A 104 -16.86 38.98 33.22
N ARG A 105 -16.26 40.01 33.85
CA ARG A 105 -14.80 40.23 33.84
C ARG A 105 -14.04 39.08 34.51
N GLN A 106 -14.57 38.52 35.59
CA GLN A 106 -14.02 37.31 36.22
C GLN A 106 -14.22 36.06 35.33
N TYR A 107 -15.37 35.92 34.67
CA TYR A 107 -15.63 34.81 33.74
C TYR A 107 -14.67 34.80 32.54
N PHE A 108 -14.34 35.97 31.96
CA PHE A 108 -13.32 36.05 30.92
C PHE A 108 -11.94 35.61 31.43
N ALA A 109 -11.53 36.03 32.63
CA ALA A 109 -10.26 35.61 33.23
C ALA A 109 -10.21 34.11 33.57
N GLN A 110 -11.35 33.47 33.89
CA GLN A 110 -11.43 32.00 34.02
C GLN A 110 -11.35 31.30 32.66
N THR A 111 -12.07 31.83 31.65
CA THR A 111 -12.08 31.30 30.28
C THR A 111 -10.69 31.36 29.63
N GLU A 112 -9.94 32.44 29.87
CA GLU A 112 -8.57 32.61 29.39
C GLU A 112 -7.62 31.60 30.04
N LYS A 113 -7.67 31.43 31.37
CA LYS A 113 -6.88 30.40 32.07
C LYS A 113 -7.16 28.98 31.56
N HIS A 114 -8.43 28.64 31.32
CA HIS A 114 -8.79 27.33 30.77
C HIS A 114 -8.25 27.14 29.34
N ARG A 115 -8.27 28.17 28.49
CA ARG A 115 -7.64 28.14 27.17
C ARG A 115 -6.12 27.96 27.23
N GLU A 116 -5.44 28.64 28.17
CA GLU A 116 -4.01 28.43 28.40
C GLU A 116 -3.70 27.02 28.89
N GLU A 117 -4.50 26.49 29.81
CA GLU A 117 -4.31 25.16 30.39
C GLU A 117 -4.49 24.07 29.33
N LEU A 118 -5.56 24.11 28.54
CA LEU A 118 -5.77 23.21 27.41
C LEU A 118 -4.61 23.29 26.39
N LYS A 119 -4.11 24.49 26.10
CA LYS A 119 -2.98 24.67 25.18
C LYS A 119 -1.66 24.09 25.72
N LYS A 120 -1.42 24.19 27.03
CA LYS A 120 -0.28 23.56 27.71
C LYS A 120 -0.42 22.04 27.74
N GLN A 121 -1.61 21.52 28.05
CA GLN A 121 -1.90 20.08 28.00
C GLN A 121 -1.67 19.53 26.59
N GLN A 122 -2.19 20.19 25.55
CA GLN A 122 -2.01 19.77 24.15
C GLN A 122 -0.54 19.77 23.70
N GLN A 123 0.28 20.72 24.17
CA GLN A 123 1.73 20.72 23.89
C GLN A 123 2.42 19.54 24.58
N ILE A 124 2.14 19.32 25.87
CA ILE A 124 2.68 18.19 26.64
C ILE A 124 2.23 16.84 26.06
N GLU A 125 0.99 16.75 25.55
CA GLU A 125 0.47 15.55 24.90
C GLU A 125 1.15 15.31 23.55
N ALA A 126 1.35 16.34 22.73
CA ALA A 126 2.06 16.24 21.45
C ALA A 126 3.54 15.83 21.64
N GLU A 127 4.24 16.41 22.63
CA GLU A 127 5.61 16.02 22.98
C GLU A 127 5.72 14.57 23.48
N GLN A 128 4.68 14.05 24.15
CA GLN A 128 4.61 12.63 24.53
C GLN A 128 4.27 11.73 23.34
N HIS A 129 3.34 12.14 22.47
CA HIS A 129 2.94 11.39 21.28
C HIS A 129 4.04 11.25 20.24
N ASP A 130 5.04 12.14 20.21
CA ASP A 130 6.23 12.00 19.35
C ASP A 130 7.04 10.72 19.66
N SER A 131 6.84 10.12 20.86
CA SER A 131 7.37 8.81 21.24
C SER A 131 6.40 7.63 21.03
N TYR A 132 5.13 7.91 20.76
CA TYR A 132 4.05 6.92 20.72
C TYR A 132 3.65 6.58 19.28
N VAL A 133 4.01 5.39 18.82
CA VAL A 133 3.53 4.87 17.53
C VAL A 133 2.13 4.25 17.74
N PRO A 134 1.06 4.78 17.12
CA PRO A 134 -0.28 4.20 17.25
C PRO A 134 -0.32 2.78 16.68
N ALA A 135 -0.80 1.83 17.48
CA ALA A 135 -0.80 0.41 17.13
C ALA A 135 -1.63 0.07 15.88
N ASP A 136 -2.61 0.91 15.55
CA ASP A 136 -3.51 0.75 14.40
C ASP A 136 -2.91 1.28 13.08
N GLN A 137 -1.65 1.73 13.07
CA GLN A 137 -0.90 1.99 11.84
C GLN A 137 -0.59 0.66 11.13
N ASP A 138 -1.53 0.21 10.28
CA ASP A 138 -1.37 -0.99 9.46
C ASP A 138 -0.05 -0.93 8.67
N LEU A 139 0.88 -1.82 9.02
CA LEU A 139 2.26 -1.87 8.50
C LEU A 139 2.30 -2.09 6.98
N HIS A 140 1.20 -2.54 6.37
CA HIS A 140 1.02 -2.57 4.92
C HIS A 140 1.24 -1.19 4.25
N GLY A 141 0.95 -0.07 4.94
CA GLY A 141 1.20 1.28 4.42
C GLY A 141 2.68 1.67 4.34
N VAL A 142 3.53 1.12 5.23
CA VAL A 142 4.95 1.50 5.33
C VAL A 142 5.86 0.61 4.46
N SER A 143 5.41 -0.59 4.09
CA SER A 143 6.13 -1.56 3.26
C SER A 143 6.69 -0.99 1.94
N TRP A 144 6.03 0.02 1.36
CA TRP A 144 6.46 0.68 0.11
C TRP A 144 7.42 1.87 0.32
N ARG A 145 7.70 2.27 1.56
CA ARG A 145 8.92 3.04 1.92
C ARG A 145 10.08 2.11 2.29
N SER A 146 10.21 1.02 1.53
CA SER A 146 11.49 0.30 1.40
C SER A 146 12.58 1.28 0.94
N SER A 147 13.80 1.12 1.46
CA SER A 147 14.90 2.07 1.30
C SER A 147 15.18 2.40 -0.17
N LEU A 148 14.99 3.67 -0.56
CA LEU A 148 15.19 4.15 -1.94
C LEU A 148 16.66 4.19 -2.39
N GLY A 149 17.60 3.81 -1.52
CA GLY A 149 19.01 3.62 -1.85
C GLY A 149 19.37 2.13 -1.96
N PRO A 150 20.25 1.73 -2.89
CA PRO A 150 20.90 0.42 -2.83
C PRO A 150 21.54 0.19 -1.45
N PRO A 151 21.64 -1.06 -0.97
CA PRO A 151 22.33 -1.35 0.29
C PRO A 151 23.73 -0.74 0.31
N CYS A 152 23.94 0.23 1.20
CA CYS A 152 25.18 0.99 1.32
C CYS A 152 26.31 0.19 2.01
N GLU A 153 26.00 -1.00 2.52
CA GLU A 153 26.94 -2.02 2.96
C GLU A 153 27.14 -3.07 1.86
N ARG A 154 28.39 -3.49 1.59
CA ARG A 154 28.62 -4.59 0.64
C ARG A 154 28.08 -5.89 1.24
N PRO A 155 27.37 -6.74 0.45
CA PRO A 155 26.84 -8.01 0.95
C PRO A 155 27.92 -8.88 1.64
N GLY A 156 27.78 -9.06 2.95
CA GLY A 156 28.68 -9.85 3.79
C GLY A 156 29.80 -9.08 4.50
N GLU A 157 29.89 -7.75 4.36
CA GLU A 157 30.98 -6.95 4.95
C GLU A 157 30.92 -6.93 6.49
N ARG A 158 29.75 -6.71 7.12
CA ARG A 158 29.59 -6.89 8.58
C ARG A 158 29.85 -8.33 9.03
N ARG A 159 29.34 -9.33 8.31
CA ARG A 159 29.59 -10.75 8.63
C ARG A 159 31.09 -11.06 8.64
N GLY A 160 31.85 -10.49 7.70
CA GLY A 160 33.32 -10.59 7.68
C GLY A 160 34.00 -9.89 8.86
N ALA A 161 33.48 -8.74 9.31
CA ALA A 161 33.98 -8.05 10.51
C ALA A 161 33.63 -8.79 11.81
N GLU A 162 32.41 -9.32 11.93
CA GLU A 162 31.93 -10.12 13.06
C GLU A 162 32.70 -11.44 13.16
N MET A 163 32.94 -12.14 12.04
CA MET A 163 33.81 -13.32 11.99
C MET A 163 35.25 -13.01 12.47
N LYS A 164 35.83 -11.87 12.06
CA LYS A 164 37.13 -11.42 12.56
C LYS A 164 37.12 -11.09 14.06
N LYS A 165 36.01 -10.55 14.59
CA LYS A 165 35.84 -10.25 16.02
C LYS A 165 35.71 -11.52 16.87
N LEU A 166 35.02 -12.55 16.36
CA LEU A 166 34.76 -13.81 17.07
C LEU A 166 35.93 -14.81 16.97
N TYR A 167 36.54 -14.96 15.80
CA TYR A 167 37.51 -16.02 15.50
C TYR A 167 38.91 -15.49 15.15
N GLY A 168 39.11 -14.18 15.10
CA GLY A 168 40.43 -13.56 14.90
C GLY A 168 41.15 -14.05 13.65
N LYS A 169 42.29 -14.72 13.85
CA LYS A 169 43.14 -15.29 12.78
C LYS A 169 42.54 -16.54 12.12
N ASP A 170 41.68 -17.29 12.82
CA ASP A 170 41.01 -18.48 12.30
C ASP A 170 39.69 -18.15 11.58
N ALA A 171 39.24 -16.90 11.57
CA ALA A 171 38.05 -16.45 10.82
C ALA A 171 37.97 -16.97 9.36
N PRO A 172 39.02 -16.85 8.50
CA PRO A 172 38.97 -17.41 7.14
C PRO A 172 38.86 -18.94 7.10
N LYS A 173 39.38 -19.65 8.10
CA LYS A 173 39.30 -21.12 8.22
C LYS A 173 37.88 -21.56 8.60
N ILE A 174 37.25 -20.86 9.54
CA ILE A 174 35.84 -21.10 9.91
C ILE A 174 34.92 -20.81 8.70
N ILE A 175 35.10 -19.68 8.01
CA ILE A 175 34.34 -19.34 6.79
C ILE A 175 34.52 -20.41 5.70
N ALA A 176 35.75 -20.91 5.48
CA ALA A 176 36.02 -21.97 4.52
C ALA A 176 35.35 -23.30 4.89
N MET A 177 35.36 -23.68 6.17
CA MET A 177 34.66 -24.88 6.67
C MET A 177 33.14 -24.76 6.51
N GLU A 178 32.56 -23.63 6.90
CA GLU A 178 31.12 -23.36 6.76
C GLU A 178 30.70 -23.40 5.28
N THR A 179 31.49 -22.77 4.41
CA THR A 179 31.25 -22.77 2.96
C THR A 179 31.36 -24.18 2.36
N ALA A 180 32.31 -25.00 2.80
CA ALA A 180 32.42 -26.40 2.37
C ALA A 180 31.22 -27.25 2.82
N MET A 181 30.66 -26.99 4.01
CA MET A 181 29.42 -27.62 4.49
C MET A 181 28.21 -27.15 3.66
N GLN A 182 28.07 -25.86 3.41
CA GLN A 182 26.99 -25.29 2.60
C GLN A 182 27.02 -25.84 1.16
N LEU A 183 28.19 -25.85 0.50
CA LEU A 183 28.35 -26.44 -0.84
C LEU A 183 28.04 -27.96 -0.88
N THR A 184 28.16 -28.66 0.25
CA THR A 184 27.78 -30.08 0.36
C THR A 184 26.27 -30.25 0.53
N PHE A 185 25.60 -29.29 1.18
CA PHE A 185 24.14 -29.22 1.22
C PHE A 185 23.56 -28.84 -0.16
N ASP A 186 24.07 -27.77 -0.78
CA ASP A 186 23.59 -27.23 -2.06
C ASP A 186 23.61 -28.29 -3.18
N ARG A 187 24.72 -29.05 -3.28
CA ARG A 187 24.84 -30.21 -4.20
C ARG A 187 23.72 -31.22 -4.07
N ASN A 188 23.24 -31.47 -2.85
CA ASN A 188 22.16 -32.41 -2.57
C ASN A 188 20.76 -31.78 -2.77
N CYS A 189 20.66 -30.46 -2.64
CA CYS A 189 19.44 -29.69 -2.95
C CYS A 189 19.21 -29.50 -4.45
N ASP A 190 20.27 -29.38 -5.26
CA ASP A 190 20.17 -29.31 -6.72
C ASP A 190 19.48 -30.55 -7.32
N LEU A 191 19.77 -31.73 -6.76
CA LEU A 191 19.11 -33.01 -7.12
C LEU A 191 17.60 -33.05 -6.80
N LYS A 192 17.08 -32.07 -6.04
CA LYS A 192 15.66 -31.95 -5.69
C LYS A 192 14.94 -30.83 -6.44
N LYS A 193 15.65 -30.01 -7.22
CA LYS A 193 15.01 -28.99 -8.08
C LYS A 193 14.22 -29.69 -9.20
N PRO A 194 12.94 -29.36 -9.43
CA PRO A 194 12.21 -29.90 -10.57
C PRO A 194 12.91 -29.46 -11.86
N LYS A 195 13.21 -30.39 -12.77
CA LYS A 195 13.89 -30.08 -14.03
C LYS A 195 13.00 -29.21 -14.92
N GLY A 196 13.20 -27.90 -14.83
CA GLY A 196 12.66 -26.93 -15.77
C GLY A 196 13.24 -27.19 -17.16
N LEU A 197 12.35 -27.54 -18.09
CA LEU A 197 12.51 -27.64 -19.55
C LEU A 197 13.78 -26.96 -20.13
N GLY A 198 14.63 -27.74 -20.83
CA GLY A 198 15.55 -27.15 -21.82
C GLY A 198 17.02 -27.59 -21.80
N GLU A 199 17.33 -28.88 -21.82
CA GLU A 199 18.55 -29.31 -22.52
C GLU A 199 18.21 -29.45 -24.01
N PRO A 200 18.84 -28.69 -24.93
CA PRO A 200 18.68 -28.91 -26.35
C PRO A 200 19.40 -30.20 -26.74
N VAL A 201 18.63 -31.26 -26.99
CA VAL A 201 19.15 -32.51 -27.57
C VAL A 201 19.83 -32.14 -28.89
N GLY A 202 21.14 -32.39 -28.98
CA GLY A 202 21.95 -31.96 -30.12
C GLY A 202 21.38 -32.48 -31.43
N THR A 203 20.94 -31.57 -32.29
CA THR A 203 20.49 -31.88 -33.65
C THR A 203 21.62 -32.55 -34.41
N LEU A 204 21.39 -33.78 -34.86
CA LEU A 204 22.32 -34.48 -35.75
C LEU A 204 22.56 -33.61 -36.99
N GLY A 205 23.83 -33.25 -37.22
CA GLY A 205 24.24 -32.47 -38.38
C GLY A 205 24.06 -33.29 -39.65
N VAL A 206 22.97 -33.05 -40.38
CA VAL A 206 22.76 -33.61 -41.72
C VAL A 206 23.63 -32.82 -42.69
N CYS A 207 24.87 -33.27 -42.87
CA CYS A 207 25.78 -32.70 -43.88
C CYS A 207 25.22 -33.00 -45.27
N LEU A 208 24.74 -31.97 -45.97
CA LEU A 208 24.14 -32.08 -47.29
C LEU A 208 24.55 -30.86 -48.13
N ASP A 209 25.83 -30.84 -48.53
CA ASP A 209 26.41 -29.87 -49.45
C ASP A 209 27.19 -30.62 -50.55
N TYR A 210 26.68 -30.52 -51.78
CA TYR A 210 27.26 -30.89 -53.10
C TYR A 210 28.02 -32.22 -53.23
#